data_AF-A0A6I5ZP95-F1
#
_entry.id   AF-A0A6I5ZP95-F1
#
_cell.length_a   1.000
_cell.length_b   1.000
_cell.length_c   1.000
_cell.angle_alpha   90.00
_cell.angle_beta   90.00
_cell.angle_gamma   90.00
#
_symmetry.space_group_name_H-M   'P 1'
#
loop_
_entity.id
_entity.type
_entity.pdbx_description
1 polymer ?
#
loop_
_entity_poly.entity_id
_entity_poly.type
_entity_poly.pdbx_seq_one_letter_code
_entity_poly.pdbx_strand_id
1 'polypeptide(L)' 'MKVYFQPETGPVRELLLPDRPGVSLHALLIEAGLEVPPYYAVLVNGSLRSVQAVVDPDATVEIFPPLSGG' A
#
# COMPACT_ATOMS: atom_id res chain seq x y z
N MET A 1 -10.67 1.22 3.27
CA MET A 1 -9.27 0.83 3.56
C MET A 1 -8.40 2.07 3.62
N LYS A 2 -7.51 2.15 4.61
CA LYS A 2 -6.56 3.28 4.74
C LYS A 2 -5.19 2.86 4.23
N VAL A 3 -4.58 3.69 3.39
CA VAL A 3 -3.24 3.47 2.86
C VAL A 3 -2.34 4.64 3.23
N TYR A 4 -1.22 4.34 3.87
CA TYR A 4 -0.13 5.27 4.12
C TYR A 4 1.00 4.96 3.14
N PHE A 5 1.25 5.88 2.22
CA PHE A 5 2.33 5.75 1.23
C PHE A 5 3.45 6.72 1.57
N GLN A 6 4.61 6.18 1.94
CA GLN A 6 5.84 6.93 2.11
C GLN A 6 6.64 6.88 0.81
N PRO A 7 6.81 8.00 0.08
CA PRO A 7 7.75 8.06 -1.04
C PRO A 7 9.20 8.07 -0.54
N GLU A 8 10.17 7.80 -1.42
CA GLU A 8 11.60 7.99 -1.14
C GLU A 8 11.94 9.42 -0.72
N THR A 9 11.26 10.40 -1.33
CA THR A 9 11.43 11.81 -1.02
C THR A 9 10.07 12.48 -0.85
N GLY A 10 9.94 13.29 0.21
CA GLY A 10 8.73 14.04 0.52
C GLY A 10 7.90 13.45 1.68
N PRO A 11 6.71 14.04 1.94
CA PRO A 11 5.87 13.63 3.06
C PRO A 11 5.13 12.32 2.76
N VAL A 12 4.75 11.62 3.84
CA VAL A 12 3.81 10.50 3.78
C VAL A 12 2.46 10.99 3.25
N ARG A 13 1.87 10.21 2.35
CA ARG A 13 0.53 10.45 1.79
C ARG A 13 -0.46 9.48 2.39
N GLU A 14 -1.60 9.98 2.85
CA GLU A 14 -2.74 9.16 3.25
C GLU A 14 -3.73 9.08 2.07
N LEU A 15 -4.13 7.86 1.71
CA LEU A 15 -5.10 7.57 0.67
C LEU A 15 -6.22 6.72 1.26
N LEU A 16 -7.46 7.06 0.91
CA LEU A 16 -8.63 6.24 1.21
C LEU A 16 -9.02 5.47 -0.04
N LEU A 17 -8.86 4.15 0.01
CA LEU A 17 -9.27 3.28 -1.09
C LEU A 17 -10.72 2.81 -0.91
N PRO A 18 -11.47 2.66 -2.00
CA PRO A 18 -12.85 2.19 -1.97
C PRO A 18 -12.93 0.76 -1.42
N ASP A 19 -14.02 0.46 -0.71
CA ASP A 19 -14.33 -0.90 -0.28
C ASP A 19 -14.77 -1.73 -1.49
N ARG A 20 -13.92 -2.65 -1.92
CA ARG A 20 -14.22 -3.63 -2.97
C ARG A 20 -13.70 -5.01 -2.56
N PRO A 21 -14.56 -5.84 -1.95
CA PRO A 21 -14.15 -7.17 -1.52
C PRO A 21 -13.74 -8.02 -2.73
N GLY A 22 -12.68 -8.82 -2.55
CA GLY A 22 -12.16 -9.72 -3.60
C GLY A 22 -11.26 -9.05 -4.65
N VAL A 23 -11.07 -7.72 -4.60
CA VAL A 23 -10.12 -7.02 -5.46
C VAL A 23 -8.74 -6.99 -4.78
N SER A 24 -7.68 -7.17 -5.56
CA SER A 24 -6.31 -7.09 -5.02
C SER A 24 -5.93 -5.65 -4.69
N LEU A 25 -5.07 -5.49 -3.68
CA LEU A 25 -4.54 -4.19 -3.29
C LEU A 25 -3.89 -3.46 -4.47
N HIS A 26 -3.12 -4.16 -5.30
CA HIS A 26 -2.48 -3.60 -6.49
C HIS A 26 -3.48 -2.93 -7.45
N ALA A 27 -4.60 -3.59 -7.75
CA ALA A 27 -5.62 -3.04 -8.63
C ALA A 27 -6.26 -1.78 -8.02
N LEU A 28 -6.55 -1.79 -6.72
CA LEU A 28 -7.13 -0.63 -6.02
C LEU A 28 -6.18 0.56 -6.00
N LEU A 29 -4.87 0.33 -5.85
CA LEU A 29 -3.85 1.37 -5.88
C LEU A 29 -3.72 2.01 -7.27
N ILE A 30 -3.72 1.19 -8.33
CA ILE A 30 -3.69 1.67 -9.72
C ILE A 30 -4.93 2.53 -10.02
N GLU A 31 -6.12 2.09 -9.61
CA GLU A 31 -7.35 2.88 -9.78
C GLU A 31 -7.28 4.23 -9.06
N ALA A 32 -6.61 4.29 -7.90
CA ALA A 32 -6.35 5.52 -7.17
C ALA A 32 -5.20 6.37 -7.76
N GLY A 33 -4.59 5.93 -8.87
CA GLY A 33 -3.47 6.61 -9.51
C GLY A 33 -2.14 6.48 -8.74
N LEU A 34 -2.00 5.49 -7.87
CA LEU A 34 -0.76 5.17 -7.16
C LEU A 34 -0.09 3.94 -7.75
N GLU A 35 1.06 4.15 -8.40
CA GLU A 35 1.96 3.06 -8.77
C GLU A 35 2.94 2.78 -7.64
N VAL A 36 2.94 1.54 -7.15
CA VAL A 36 3.89 1.08 -6.13
C VAL A 36 5.05 0.37 -6.80
N PRO A 37 6.30 0.85 -6.65
CA PRO A 37 7.45 0.16 -7.20
C PRO A 37 7.61 -1.25 -6.59
N PRO A 38 8.06 -2.25 -7.36
CA PRO A 38 8.06 -3.66 -6.94
C PRO A 38 9.01 -3.96 -5.77
N TYR A 39 9.95 -3.06 -5.48
CA TYR A 39 10.92 -3.18 -4.39
C TYR A 39 10.46 -2.51 -3.08
N TYR A 40 9.29 -1.86 -3.08
CA TYR A 40 8.71 -1.29 -1.85
C TYR A 40 8.16 -2.40 -0.95
N ALA A 41 8.28 -2.18 0.35
CA ALA A 41 7.65 -3.06 1.34
C ALA A 41 6.19 -2.65 1.52
N VAL A 42 5.32 -3.66 1.64
CA VAL A 42 3.88 -3.47 1.88
C VAL A 42 3.51 -4.20 3.16
N LEU A 43 3.15 -3.44 4.19
CA LEU A 43 2.56 -3.97 5.42
C LEU A 43 1.05 -3.85 5.34
N VAL A 44 0.34 -4.91 5.70
CA VAL A 44 -1.11 -4.92 5.87
C VAL A 44 -1.38 -5.31 7.31
N ASN A 45 -1.98 -4.41 8.07
CA ASN A 45 -2.18 -4.52 9.52
C ASN A 45 -0.87 -4.90 10.25
N GLY A 46 0.24 -4.25 9.89
CA GLY A 46 1.57 -4.48 10.46
C GLY A 46 2.28 -5.76 9.99
N SER A 47 1.69 -6.57 9.10
CA SER A 47 2.30 -7.79 8.57
C SER A 47 2.75 -7.61 7.13
N LEU A 48 3.97 -8.04 6.79
CA LEU A 48 4.46 -8.00 5.41
C LEU A 48 3.59 -8.87 4.50
N ARG A 49 3.09 -8.27 3.42
CA ARG A 49 2.25 -8.93 2.41
C ARG A 49 2.73 -8.57 1.02
N SER A 50 2.30 -9.38 0.06
CA SER A 50 2.42 -9.03 -1.36
C SER A 50 1.39 -7.95 -1.71
N VAL A 51 1.75 -7.03 -2.60
CA VAL A 51 0.81 -6.05 -3.17
C VAL A 51 -0.33 -6.71 -3.96
N GLN A 52 -0.15 -7.96 -4.38
CA GLN A 52 -1.19 -8.74 -5.05
C GLN A 52 -2.20 -9.38 -4.06
N ALA A 53 -2.00 -9.25 -2.75
CA ALA A 53 -2.93 -9.79 -1.77
C ALA A 53 -4.31 -9.12 -1.89
N VAL A 54 -5.36 -9.93 -1.67
CA VAL A 54 -6.70 -9.41 -1.36
C VAL A 54 -6.67 -8.97 0.10
N VAL A 55 -7.16 -7.78 0.35
CA VAL A 55 -7.07 -7.12 1.65
C VAL A 55 -8.47 -6.74 2.12
N ASP A 56 -8.75 -6.92 3.41
CA ASP A 56 -10.02 -6.51 4.00
C ASP A 56 -10.21 -5.00 3.88
N PRO A 57 -11.45 -4.53 3.68
CA PRO A 57 -11.73 -3.11 3.50
C PRO A 57 -11.44 -2.26 4.74
N ASP A 58 -11.39 -2.88 5.92
CA ASP A 58 -11.03 -2.22 7.18
C ASP A 58 -9.52 -2.26 7.48
N ALA A 59 -8.72 -2.85 6.58
CA ALA A 59 -7.28 -2.93 6.80
C ALA A 59 -6.60 -1.55 6.74
N THR A 60 -5.50 -1.48 7.47
CA THR A 60 -4.50 -0.43 7.35
C THR A 60 -3.33 -0.96 6.54
N VAL A 61 -2.97 -0.23 5.49
CA VAL A 61 -1.88 -0.58 4.58
C VAL A 61 -0.80 0.47 4.70
N GLU A 62 0.45 0.04 4.89
CA GLU A 62 1.61 0.92 4.93
C GLU A 62 2.59 0.50 3.83
N ILE A 63 2.99 1.45 3.01
CA ILE A 63 3.85 1.23 1.85
C ILE A 63 5.04 2.16 1.97
N PHE A 64 6.25 1.61 2.02
CA PHE A 64 7.47 2.39 2.24
C PHE A 64 8.61 1.86 1.37
N PRO A 65 9.56 2.74 1.00
CA PRO A 65 10.75 2.32 0.28
C PRO A 65 11.54 1.31 1.12
N PRO A 66 12.33 0.44 0.49
CA PRO A 66 13.27 -0.39 1.22
C PRO A 66 14.15 0.52 2.08
N LEU A 67 14.41 0.10 3.32
CA LEU A 67 15.38 0.80 4.16
C LEU A 67 16.71 0.80 3.41
N SER A 68 17.13 1.96 2.92
CA SER A 68 18.49 2.17 2.43
C SER A 68 19.42 1.82 3.58
N GLY A 69 20.03 0.63 3.52
CA GLY A 69 20.98 0.18 4.52
C GLY A 69 22.09 1.23 4.65
N GLY A 70 22.18 1.83 5.83
CA GLY A 70 23.36 2.61 6.26
C GLY A 70 24.49 1.70 6.69
#